data_AF-A0A2K8U6A8-F1
#
_entry.id   AF-A0A2K8U6A8-F1
#
_cell.length_a   1.000
_cell.length_b   1.000
_cell.length_c   1.000
_cell.angle_alpha   90.00
_cell.angle_beta   90.00
_cell.angle_gamma   90.00
#
_symmetry.space_group_name_H-M   'P 1'
#
loop_
_entity.id
_entity.type
_entity.pdbx_description
1 polymer ?
#
loop_
_entity_poly.entity_id
_entity_poly.type
_entity_poly.pdbx_seq_one_letter_code
_entity_poly.pdbx_strand_id
1 'polypeptide(L)'
;MSGEKEVRLREGEYRRLMNAARQVENNQSRASALDGQLRQAQQQIDEQRRAADGRHQAFERTIGNLSAELQSSAREFNARLSRQQQTHAETMRSMEQETAQRFAAQQREFASSIGDLDRRLTEQGAEFSHRVEQLDQRLAGQRREYLDLMAEQTAQVEQQFARIAEQRHSARQDAVQWLADSQTILDYIQQHQRHQQFAPGEFDLLKGEAAMSRRNLDAGHEQAAIATGQALYGKALKLQAEIEFRQQEWDTWYSEALTNARAQLAVVEVQQGARWVFDTDQGVRELDAEIDYWSDGALSALKERIAGSLQRLEQGAAGLSLADLKAEVEANRPLQAELERIVTDAKERLIASQLRVNIAEDVLSELEAEGWRLQEDAWAGQGADAGKGWKNAYHLKLRDQAGDEMITIVLPEETPLGSIENRIQFAYYPKDNNDARFAARQTERLSRTLARLGLTQEGLHCVPGHERTIRGDEVRRDFDRVRASAPERSRRR
;
A
#
# COMPACT_ATOMS: atom_id res chain seq x y z
N MET A 1 -5.12 15.65 -172.14
CA MET A 1 -6.11 14.56 -172.02
C MET A 1 -5.35 13.26 -171.76
N SER A 2 -5.84 12.47 -170.77
CA SER A 2 -5.46 11.08 -170.43
C SER A 2 -4.02 10.90 -169.90
N GLY A 3 -3.72 10.25 -168.78
CA GLY A 3 -4.44 9.31 -167.92
C GLY A 3 -3.37 8.38 -167.29
N GLU A 4 -3.34 8.32 -165.95
CA GLU A 4 -2.69 7.38 -165.00
C GLU A 4 -1.42 6.58 -165.37
N LYS A 5 -0.38 6.66 -164.51
CA LYS A 5 0.58 5.57 -164.23
C LYS A 5 1.09 5.57 -162.78
N GLU A 6 1.40 4.35 -162.35
CA GLU A 6 1.38 3.75 -161.01
C GLU A 6 2.74 3.78 -160.26
N VAL A 7 2.67 3.60 -158.93
CA VAL A 7 3.73 3.68 -157.90
C VAL A 7 4.44 2.34 -157.68
N ARG A 8 5.76 2.36 -157.38
CA ARG A 8 6.41 1.37 -156.48
C ARG A 8 7.53 1.98 -155.61
N LEU A 9 7.42 1.70 -154.31
CA LEU A 9 8.27 2.06 -153.16
C LEU A 9 9.69 1.45 -153.21
N ARG A 10 10.70 2.14 -152.64
CA ARG A 10 12.00 1.56 -152.28
C ARG A 10 12.61 2.11 -150.97
N GLU A 11 13.02 1.17 -150.12
CA GLU A 11 14.20 1.11 -149.22
C GLU A 11 14.43 2.08 -148.05
N GLY A 12 13.73 3.21 -147.92
CA GLY A 12 13.98 4.17 -146.82
C GLY A 12 13.36 3.82 -145.45
N GLU A 13 12.24 3.09 -145.44
CA GLU A 13 11.39 2.96 -144.22
C GLU A 13 11.77 1.76 -143.33
N TYR A 14 12.45 0.76 -143.86
CA TYR A 14 12.84 -0.44 -143.10
C TYR A 14 13.88 -0.14 -141.99
N ARG A 15 14.74 0.89 -142.16
CA ARG A 15 15.75 1.27 -141.15
C ARG A 15 15.19 2.09 -139.99
N ARG A 16 14.04 2.77 -140.13
CA ARG A 16 13.45 3.56 -139.03
C ARG A 16 12.73 2.67 -138.00
N LEU A 17 12.07 1.61 -138.46
CA LEU A 17 11.36 0.67 -137.59
C LEU A 17 12.30 -0.15 -136.67
N MET A 18 13.51 -0.50 -137.13
CA MET A 18 14.46 -1.28 -136.32
C MET A 18 15.16 -0.47 -135.21
N ASN A 19 15.31 0.85 -135.37
CA ASN A 19 15.88 1.70 -134.31
C ASN A 19 14.86 2.04 -133.21
N ALA A 20 13.57 2.15 -133.55
CA ALA A 20 12.50 2.37 -132.57
C ALA A 20 12.30 1.15 -131.65
N ALA A 21 12.50 -0.07 -132.16
CA ALA A 21 12.36 -1.31 -131.37
C ALA A 21 13.42 -1.44 -130.26
N ARG A 22 14.67 -1.02 -130.50
CA ARG A 22 15.76 -1.10 -129.51
C ARG A 22 15.68 -0.09 -128.36
N GLN A 23 14.98 1.03 -128.55
CA GLN A 23 14.80 2.04 -127.49
C GLN A 23 13.69 1.69 -126.48
N VAL A 24 12.69 0.91 -126.91
CA VAL A 24 11.59 0.46 -126.03
C VAL A 24 12.05 -0.64 -125.07
N GLU A 25 12.92 -1.54 -125.54
CA GLU A 25 13.46 -2.64 -124.73
C GLU A 25 14.34 -2.14 -123.57
N ASN A 26 15.14 -1.09 -123.78
CA ASN A 26 16.02 -0.51 -122.75
C ASN A 26 15.26 0.29 -121.66
N ASN A 27 14.08 0.83 -121.97
CA ASN A 27 13.25 1.56 -121.00
C ASN A 27 12.45 0.61 -120.10
N GLN A 28 12.07 -0.57 -120.58
CA GLN A 28 11.44 -1.60 -119.75
C GLN A 28 12.39 -2.16 -118.68
N SER A 29 13.69 -2.31 -119.00
CA SER A 29 14.68 -2.82 -118.05
C SER A 29 15.01 -1.85 -116.90
N ARG A 30 14.86 -0.53 -117.08
CA ARG A 30 15.09 0.47 -116.01
C ARG A 30 13.89 0.62 -115.08
N ALA A 31 12.67 0.46 -115.60
CA ALA A 31 11.45 0.51 -114.80
C ALA A 31 11.36 -0.69 -113.83
N SER A 32 11.75 -1.89 -114.27
CA SER A 32 11.75 -3.10 -113.41
C SER A 32 12.80 -3.04 -112.30
N ALA A 33 13.94 -2.39 -112.52
CA ALA A 33 14.98 -2.23 -111.50
C ALA A 33 14.58 -1.27 -110.36
N LEU A 34 13.89 -0.17 -110.68
CA LEU A 34 13.38 0.79 -109.68
C LEU A 34 12.23 0.20 -108.84
N ASP A 35 11.37 -0.60 -109.46
CA ASP A 35 10.30 -1.33 -108.77
C ASP A 35 10.87 -2.35 -107.76
N GLY A 36 12.01 -2.98 -108.10
CA GLY A 36 12.74 -3.86 -107.19
C GLY A 36 13.28 -3.14 -105.95
N GLN A 37 13.87 -1.96 -106.12
CA GLN A 37 14.42 -1.17 -105.01
C GLN A 37 13.34 -0.60 -104.08
N LEU A 38 12.20 -0.14 -104.64
CA LEU A 38 11.08 0.36 -103.83
C LEU A 38 10.45 -0.73 -102.96
N ARG A 39 10.28 -1.94 -103.50
CA ARG A 39 9.77 -3.09 -102.72
C ARG A 39 10.74 -3.48 -101.60
N GLN A 40 12.03 -3.43 -101.85
CA GLN A 40 13.05 -3.77 -100.85
C GLN A 40 13.10 -2.73 -99.71
N ALA A 41 12.95 -1.44 -100.03
CA ALA A 41 12.87 -0.38 -99.03
C ALA A 41 11.57 -0.45 -98.20
N GLN A 42 10.43 -0.79 -98.82
CA GLN A 42 9.17 -1.02 -98.10
C GLN A 42 9.26 -2.21 -97.15
N GLN A 43 9.88 -3.31 -97.58
CA GLN A 43 10.09 -4.48 -96.72
C GLN A 43 10.94 -4.14 -95.48
N GLN A 44 12.02 -3.36 -95.63
CA GLN A 44 12.85 -2.95 -94.50
C GLN A 44 12.11 -2.05 -93.50
N ILE A 45 11.26 -1.12 -93.97
CA ILE A 45 10.46 -0.25 -93.09
C ILE A 45 9.41 -1.07 -92.33
N ASP A 46 8.77 -2.02 -92.99
CA ASP A 46 7.78 -2.91 -92.36
C ASP A 46 8.44 -3.83 -91.32
N GLU A 47 9.65 -4.33 -91.58
CA GLU A 47 10.43 -5.09 -90.60
C GLU A 47 10.81 -4.25 -89.38
N GLN A 48 11.27 -3.01 -89.58
CA GLN A 48 11.60 -2.10 -88.48
C GLN A 48 10.37 -1.72 -87.65
N ARG A 49 9.21 -1.49 -88.28
CA ARG A 49 7.95 -1.25 -87.56
C ARG A 49 7.53 -2.46 -86.74
N ARG A 50 7.56 -3.67 -87.30
CA ARG A 50 7.24 -4.90 -86.55
C ARG A 50 8.19 -5.10 -85.36
N ALA A 51 9.47 -4.80 -85.53
CA ALA A 51 10.46 -4.87 -84.45
C ALA A 51 10.24 -3.77 -83.37
N ALA A 52 9.75 -2.60 -83.74
CA ALA A 52 9.39 -1.54 -82.81
C ALA A 52 8.11 -1.89 -82.03
N ASP A 53 7.07 -2.38 -82.71
CA ASP A 53 5.81 -2.81 -82.10
C ASP A 53 6.04 -3.99 -81.14
N GLY A 54 6.90 -4.93 -81.51
CA GLY A 54 7.31 -6.04 -80.63
C GLY A 54 7.99 -5.56 -79.35
N ARG A 55 8.85 -4.53 -79.43
CA ARG A 55 9.48 -3.91 -78.25
C ARG A 55 8.49 -3.16 -77.39
N HIS A 56 7.55 -2.43 -78.00
CA HIS A 56 6.53 -1.67 -77.26
C HIS A 56 5.59 -2.61 -76.51
N GLN A 57 5.14 -3.69 -77.14
CA GLN A 57 4.33 -4.72 -76.48
C GLN A 57 5.08 -5.45 -75.38
N ALA A 58 6.38 -5.71 -75.55
CA ALA A 58 7.20 -6.32 -74.49
C ALA A 58 7.31 -5.38 -73.28
N PHE A 59 7.53 -4.08 -73.51
CA PHE A 59 7.62 -3.08 -72.46
C PHE A 59 6.29 -2.91 -71.68
N GLU A 60 5.16 -2.86 -72.38
CA GLU A 60 3.83 -2.84 -71.77
C GLU A 60 3.56 -4.07 -70.90
N ARG A 61 4.00 -5.26 -71.33
CA ARG A 61 3.89 -6.47 -70.50
C ARG A 61 4.77 -6.40 -69.25
N THR A 62 5.98 -5.85 -69.37
CA THR A 62 6.88 -5.67 -68.20
C THR A 62 6.28 -4.69 -67.20
N ILE A 63 5.70 -3.58 -67.64
CA ILE A 63 5.02 -2.61 -66.77
C ILE A 63 3.79 -3.25 -66.11
N GLY A 64 2.97 -3.98 -66.88
CA GLY A 64 1.81 -4.70 -66.34
C GLY A 64 2.20 -5.70 -65.25
N ASN A 65 3.28 -6.45 -65.46
CA ASN A 65 3.79 -7.41 -64.48
C ASN A 65 4.33 -6.72 -63.22
N LEU A 66 5.10 -5.63 -63.38
CA LEU A 66 5.63 -4.87 -62.24
C LEU A 66 4.53 -4.22 -61.41
N SER A 67 3.48 -3.69 -62.07
CA SER A 67 2.31 -3.16 -61.38
C SER A 67 1.55 -4.23 -60.60
N ALA A 68 1.43 -5.44 -61.15
CA ALA A 68 0.79 -6.55 -60.46
C ALA A 68 1.61 -7.03 -59.25
N GLU A 69 2.94 -7.05 -59.38
CA GLU A 69 3.88 -7.43 -58.31
C GLU A 69 3.94 -6.38 -57.18
N LEU A 70 3.90 -5.09 -57.51
CA LEU A 70 3.77 -4.02 -56.52
C LEU A 70 2.44 -4.11 -55.76
N GLN A 71 1.34 -4.41 -56.44
CA GLN A 71 0.04 -4.56 -55.80
C GLN A 71 -0.03 -5.81 -54.91
N SER A 72 0.57 -6.93 -55.31
CA SER A 72 0.63 -8.13 -54.48
C SER A 72 1.52 -7.90 -53.25
N SER A 73 2.68 -7.28 -53.43
CA SER A 73 3.59 -6.93 -52.33
C SER A 73 2.95 -5.98 -51.32
N ALA A 74 2.24 -4.95 -51.79
CA ALA A 74 1.50 -4.04 -50.91
C ALA A 74 0.37 -4.74 -50.12
N ARG A 75 -0.33 -5.69 -50.75
CA ARG A 75 -1.36 -6.50 -50.06
C ARG A 75 -0.74 -7.43 -49.01
N GLU A 76 0.38 -8.07 -49.33
CA GLU A 76 1.11 -8.92 -48.38
C GLU A 76 1.67 -8.12 -47.21
N PHE A 77 2.24 -6.95 -47.46
CA PHE A 77 2.74 -6.05 -46.43
C PHE A 77 1.61 -5.62 -45.50
N ASN A 78 0.48 -5.16 -46.04
CA ASN A 78 -0.69 -4.81 -45.23
C ASN A 78 -1.24 -6.01 -44.44
N ALA A 79 -1.28 -7.20 -45.03
CA ALA A 79 -1.72 -8.40 -44.33
C ALA A 79 -0.78 -8.77 -43.17
N ARG A 80 0.54 -8.63 -43.35
CA ARG A 80 1.53 -8.83 -42.28
C ARG A 80 1.39 -7.78 -41.18
N LEU A 81 1.25 -6.52 -41.54
CA LEU A 81 1.07 -5.43 -40.59
C LEU A 81 -0.20 -5.60 -39.75
N SER A 82 -1.32 -5.94 -40.38
CA SER A 82 -2.58 -6.23 -39.67
C SER A 82 -2.46 -7.42 -38.73
N ARG A 83 -1.77 -8.51 -39.14
CA ARG A 83 -1.53 -9.64 -38.25
C ARG A 83 -0.66 -9.24 -37.06
N GLN A 84 0.43 -8.52 -37.30
CA GLN A 84 1.32 -8.06 -36.23
C GLN A 84 0.60 -7.15 -35.23
N GLN A 85 -0.27 -6.25 -35.70
CA GLN A 85 -1.11 -5.42 -34.84
C GLN A 85 -2.10 -6.25 -34.01
N GLN A 86 -2.73 -7.27 -34.61
CA GLN A 86 -3.63 -8.18 -33.90
C GLN A 86 -2.88 -8.98 -32.84
N THR A 87 -1.70 -9.53 -33.17
CA THR A 87 -0.91 -10.29 -32.19
C THR A 87 -0.48 -9.40 -31.04
N HIS A 88 -0.04 -8.17 -31.34
CA HIS A 88 0.35 -7.21 -30.30
C HIS A 88 -0.82 -6.83 -29.40
N ALA A 89 -2.01 -6.57 -29.96
CA ALA A 89 -3.22 -6.29 -29.18
C ALA A 89 -3.66 -7.46 -28.29
N GLU A 90 -3.51 -8.70 -28.77
CA GLU A 90 -3.78 -9.90 -27.97
C GLU A 90 -2.75 -10.08 -26.84
N THR A 91 -1.48 -9.81 -27.12
CA THR A 91 -0.40 -9.90 -26.11
C THR A 91 -0.59 -8.84 -25.02
N MET A 92 -0.98 -7.61 -25.39
CA MET A 92 -1.26 -6.53 -24.44
C MET A 92 -2.48 -6.85 -23.56
N ARG A 93 -3.59 -7.32 -24.14
CA ARG A 93 -4.75 -7.76 -23.34
C ARG A 93 -4.43 -8.90 -22.38
N SER A 94 -3.56 -9.82 -22.79
CA SER A 94 -3.10 -10.91 -21.92
C SER A 94 -2.28 -10.36 -20.75
N MET A 95 -1.37 -9.42 -21.01
CA MET A 95 -0.60 -8.76 -19.96
C MET A 95 -1.48 -7.93 -19.02
N GLU A 96 -2.44 -7.17 -19.53
CA GLU A 96 -3.44 -6.42 -18.75
C GLU A 96 -4.29 -7.34 -17.86
N GLN A 97 -4.73 -8.49 -18.37
CA GLN A 97 -5.47 -9.47 -17.58
C GLN A 97 -4.60 -10.10 -16.52
N GLU A 98 -3.34 -10.41 -16.83
CA GLU A 98 -2.40 -10.98 -15.88
C GLU A 98 -2.06 -9.99 -14.76
N THR A 99 -1.80 -8.71 -15.07
CA THR A 99 -1.55 -7.67 -14.08
C THR A 99 -2.79 -7.41 -13.23
N ALA A 100 -3.98 -7.25 -13.83
CA ALA A 100 -5.22 -7.07 -13.08
C ALA A 100 -5.53 -8.27 -12.16
N GLN A 101 -5.27 -9.50 -12.61
CA GLN A 101 -5.43 -10.70 -11.78
C GLN A 101 -4.41 -10.75 -10.64
N ARG A 102 -3.16 -10.38 -10.88
CA ARG A 102 -2.11 -10.26 -9.86
C ARG A 102 -2.50 -9.24 -8.79
N PHE A 103 -2.96 -8.05 -9.20
CA PHE A 103 -3.44 -7.02 -8.27
C PHE A 103 -4.63 -7.50 -7.44
N ALA A 104 -5.62 -8.13 -8.09
CA ALA A 104 -6.78 -8.67 -7.39
C ALA A 104 -6.42 -9.84 -6.46
N ALA A 105 -5.35 -10.60 -6.74
CA ALA A 105 -4.84 -11.64 -5.86
C ALA A 105 -4.14 -11.03 -4.64
N GLN A 106 -3.27 -10.04 -4.86
CA GLN A 106 -2.53 -9.36 -3.80
C GLN A 106 -3.48 -8.63 -2.84
N GLN A 107 -4.48 -7.89 -3.36
CA GLN A 107 -5.52 -7.26 -2.52
C GLN A 107 -6.33 -8.28 -1.72
N ARG A 108 -6.68 -9.44 -2.29
CA ARG A 108 -7.42 -10.49 -1.58
C ARG A 108 -6.57 -11.12 -0.48
N GLU A 109 -5.30 -11.37 -0.74
CA GLU A 109 -4.35 -11.86 0.26
C GLU A 109 -4.21 -10.86 1.42
N PHE A 110 -4.16 -9.56 1.13
CA PHE A 110 -4.15 -8.53 2.17
C PHE A 110 -5.46 -8.45 2.96
N ALA A 111 -6.61 -8.44 2.28
CA ALA A 111 -7.91 -8.45 2.95
C ALA A 111 -8.05 -9.69 3.86
N SER A 112 -7.52 -10.84 3.42
CA SER A 112 -7.44 -12.05 4.25
C SER A 112 -6.48 -11.87 5.43
N SER A 113 -5.29 -11.31 5.23
CA SER A 113 -4.33 -11.06 6.30
C SER A 113 -4.88 -10.08 7.34
N ILE A 114 -5.62 -9.05 6.94
CA ILE A 114 -6.29 -8.11 7.84
C ILE A 114 -7.41 -8.83 8.61
N GLY A 115 -8.22 -9.64 7.92
CA GLY A 115 -9.26 -10.43 8.56
C GLY A 115 -8.72 -11.48 9.54
N ASP A 116 -7.56 -12.08 9.24
CA ASP A 116 -6.88 -13.01 10.13
C ASP A 116 -6.24 -12.30 11.33
N LEU A 117 -5.75 -11.07 11.16
CA LEU A 117 -5.29 -10.21 12.26
C LEU A 117 -6.46 -9.81 13.17
N ASP A 118 -7.57 -9.34 12.63
CA ASP A 118 -8.77 -8.97 13.40
C ASP A 118 -9.32 -10.17 14.20
N ARG A 119 -9.28 -11.37 13.61
CA ARG A 119 -9.63 -12.61 14.30
C ARG A 119 -8.66 -12.90 15.46
N ARG A 120 -7.34 -12.78 15.22
CA ARG A 120 -6.31 -12.96 16.27
C ARG A 120 -6.45 -11.93 17.40
N LEU A 121 -6.78 -10.69 17.10
CA LEU A 121 -7.05 -9.65 18.11
C LEU A 121 -8.23 -10.02 18.99
N THR A 122 -9.31 -10.49 18.37
CA THR A 122 -10.51 -10.91 19.10
C THR A 122 -10.20 -12.13 19.98
N GLU A 123 -9.47 -13.10 19.45
CA GLU A 123 -9.06 -14.31 20.18
C GLU A 123 -8.11 -13.99 21.34
N GLN A 124 -7.05 -13.21 21.11
CA GLN A 124 -6.10 -12.82 22.16
C GLN A 124 -6.73 -11.91 23.22
N GLY A 125 -7.60 -10.98 22.81
CA GLY A 125 -8.36 -10.14 23.72
C GLY A 125 -9.29 -10.96 24.62
N ALA A 126 -9.95 -11.99 24.05
CA ALA A 126 -10.76 -12.93 24.81
C ALA A 126 -9.92 -13.81 25.75
N GLU A 127 -8.77 -14.33 25.29
CA GLU A 127 -7.85 -15.09 26.13
C GLU A 127 -7.32 -14.27 27.31
N PHE A 128 -6.91 -13.03 27.06
CA PHE A 128 -6.42 -12.14 28.11
C PHE A 128 -7.51 -11.84 29.14
N SER A 129 -8.71 -11.47 28.65
CA SER A 129 -9.86 -11.22 29.53
C SER A 129 -10.19 -12.45 30.37
N HIS A 130 -10.11 -13.63 29.77
CA HIS A 130 -10.31 -14.90 30.48
C HIS A 130 -9.25 -15.14 31.55
N ARG A 131 -7.97 -14.86 31.28
CA ARG A 131 -6.89 -14.99 32.28
C ARG A 131 -7.09 -14.03 33.46
N VAL A 132 -7.47 -12.78 33.19
CA VAL A 132 -7.78 -11.77 34.21
C VAL A 132 -8.95 -12.22 35.09
N GLU A 133 -10.04 -12.70 34.48
CA GLU A 133 -11.20 -13.25 35.21
C GLU A 133 -10.83 -14.48 36.04
N GLN A 134 -10.02 -15.39 35.50
CA GLN A 134 -9.55 -16.57 36.23
C GLN A 134 -8.68 -16.19 37.44
N LEU A 135 -7.81 -15.19 37.31
CA LEU A 135 -7.01 -14.67 38.41
C LEU A 135 -7.90 -14.08 39.51
N ASP A 136 -8.89 -13.26 39.14
CA ASP A 136 -9.85 -12.67 40.10
C ASP A 136 -10.66 -13.76 40.82
N GLN A 137 -11.15 -14.77 40.08
CA GLN A 137 -11.89 -15.89 40.67
C GLN A 137 -11.03 -16.73 41.62
N ARG A 138 -9.78 -17.00 41.24
CA ARG A 138 -8.83 -17.75 42.06
C ARG A 138 -8.52 -17.01 43.36
N LEU A 139 -8.23 -15.72 43.29
CA LEU A 139 -7.95 -14.88 44.46
C LEU A 139 -9.19 -14.77 45.36
N ALA A 140 -10.38 -14.61 44.79
CA ALA A 140 -11.63 -14.58 45.55
C ALA A 140 -11.92 -15.92 46.26
N GLY A 141 -11.60 -17.05 45.62
CA GLY A 141 -11.69 -18.38 46.22
C GLY A 141 -10.72 -18.54 47.39
N GLN A 142 -9.44 -18.23 47.17
CA GLN A 142 -8.41 -18.26 48.21
C GLN A 142 -8.75 -17.37 49.40
N ARG A 143 -9.36 -16.19 49.15
CA ARG A 143 -9.85 -15.30 50.22
C ARG A 143 -10.84 -15.98 51.13
N ARG A 144 -11.85 -16.66 50.56
CA ARG A 144 -12.89 -17.31 51.35
C ARG A 144 -12.30 -18.44 52.18
N GLU A 145 -11.51 -19.31 51.55
CA GLU A 145 -10.85 -20.42 52.25
C GLU A 145 -9.97 -19.95 53.41
N TYR A 146 -9.19 -18.87 53.20
CA TYR A 146 -8.33 -18.31 54.23
C TYR A 146 -9.14 -17.72 55.40
N LEU A 147 -10.20 -16.96 55.10
CA LEU A 147 -11.07 -16.38 56.13
C LEU A 147 -11.82 -17.46 56.93
N ASP A 148 -12.26 -18.53 56.28
CA ASP A 148 -12.94 -19.67 56.92
C ASP A 148 -11.97 -20.41 57.86
N LEU A 149 -10.74 -20.67 57.42
CA LEU A 149 -9.70 -21.27 58.26
C LEU A 149 -9.38 -20.41 59.50
N MET A 150 -9.31 -19.09 59.33
CA MET A 150 -9.06 -18.15 60.42
C MET A 150 -10.23 -18.10 61.40
N ALA A 151 -11.48 -18.16 60.92
CA ALA A 151 -12.66 -18.25 61.77
C ALA A 151 -12.65 -19.54 62.59
N GLU A 152 -12.27 -20.67 61.99
CA GLU A 152 -12.13 -21.94 62.70
C GLU A 152 -11.02 -21.90 63.76
N GLN A 153 -9.84 -21.36 63.42
CA GLN A 153 -8.74 -21.20 64.38
C GLN A 153 -9.14 -20.28 65.54
N THR A 154 -9.84 -19.17 65.27
CA THR A 154 -10.33 -18.26 66.32
C THR A 154 -11.30 -18.98 67.25
N ALA A 155 -12.22 -19.78 66.71
CA ALA A 155 -13.17 -20.57 67.50
C ALA A 155 -12.47 -21.66 68.33
N GLN A 156 -11.45 -22.33 67.78
CA GLN A 156 -10.66 -23.32 68.51
C GLN A 156 -9.86 -22.70 69.66
N VAL A 157 -9.25 -21.54 69.41
CA VAL A 157 -8.59 -20.69 70.41
C VAL A 157 -9.60 -20.37 71.52
N GLU A 158 -10.73 -19.75 71.20
CA GLU A 158 -11.78 -19.43 72.19
C GLU A 158 -12.22 -20.65 73.03
N GLN A 159 -12.37 -21.83 72.41
CA GLN A 159 -12.71 -23.06 73.13
C GLN A 159 -11.59 -23.57 74.04
N GLN A 160 -10.32 -23.51 73.61
CA GLN A 160 -9.18 -23.89 74.45
C GLN A 160 -9.12 -22.97 75.68
N PHE A 161 -9.43 -21.69 75.50
CA PHE A 161 -9.40 -20.71 76.59
C PHE A 161 -10.59 -20.82 77.54
N ALA A 162 -11.79 -21.16 77.07
CA ALA A 162 -12.92 -21.48 77.95
C ALA A 162 -12.55 -22.60 78.95
N ARG A 163 -11.76 -23.59 78.51
CA ARG A 163 -11.25 -24.67 79.38
C ARG A 163 -10.16 -24.21 80.36
N ILE A 164 -9.33 -23.25 79.97
CA ILE A 164 -8.28 -22.69 80.86
C ILE A 164 -8.91 -21.80 81.94
N ALA A 165 -9.96 -21.04 81.62
CA ALA A 165 -10.69 -20.23 82.60
C ALA A 165 -11.37 -21.09 83.70
N GLU A 166 -11.67 -22.36 83.42
CA GLU A 166 -12.16 -23.32 84.42
C GLU A 166 -11.05 -23.85 85.36
N GLN A 167 -9.77 -23.74 84.98
CA GLN A 167 -8.63 -24.08 85.82
C GLN A 167 -8.31 -22.89 86.74
N ARG A 168 -8.12 -23.13 88.05
CA ARG A 168 -7.87 -22.08 89.06
C ARG A 168 -6.51 -21.37 88.86
N HIS A 169 -6.44 -20.46 87.90
CA HIS A 169 -5.41 -19.43 87.79
C HIS A 169 -5.89 -18.11 88.41
N SER A 170 -4.95 -17.23 88.75
CA SER A 170 -5.30 -15.88 89.21
C SER A 170 -5.83 -15.10 88.00
N ALA A 171 -7.04 -14.53 88.08
CA ALA A 171 -7.62 -13.69 87.02
C ALA A 171 -6.68 -12.56 86.57
N ARG A 172 -5.79 -12.10 87.45
CA ARG A 172 -4.76 -11.12 87.12
C ARG A 172 -3.68 -11.67 86.20
N GLN A 173 -3.23 -12.92 86.42
CA GLN A 173 -2.26 -13.58 85.56
C GLN A 173 -2.84 -13.82 84.16
N ASP A 174 -4.10 -14.27 84.08
CA ASP A 174 -4.78 -14.46 82.80
C ASP A 174 -4.91 -13.15 82.02
N ALA A 175 -5.31 -12.07 82.70
CA ALA A 175 -5.40 -10.74 82.09
C ALA A 175 -4.02 -10.22 81.60
N VAL A 176 -2.95 -10.50 82.34
CA VAL A 176 -1.58 -10.13 81.94
C VAL A 176 -1.17 -10.92 80.69
N GLN A 177 -1.43 -12.23 80.67
CA GLN A 177 -1.08 -13.09 79.55
C GLN A 177 -1.81 -12.67 78.27
N TRP A 178 -3.12 -12.42 78.36
CA TRP A 178 -3.92 -11.98 77.21
C TRP A 178 -3.42 -10.70 76.57
N LEU A 179 -3.02 -9.75 77.41
CA LEU A 179 -2.49 -8.49 76.93
C LEU A 179 -1.10 -8.69 76.31
N ALA A 180 -0.26 -9.57 76.88
CA ALA A 180 1.05 -9.90 76.32
C ALA A 180 0.94 -10.60 74.95
N ASP A 181 0.02 -11.56 74.81
CA ASP A 181 -0.21 -12.28 73.55
C ASP A 181 -0.76 -11.34 72.47
N SER A 182 -1.72 -10.48 72.82
CA SER A 182 -2.24 -9.45 71.93
C SER A 182 -1.15 -8.46 71.49
N GLN A 183 -0.30 -8.04 72.43
CA GLN A 183 0.80 -7.11 72.16
C GLN A 183 1.82 -7.72 71.19
N THR A 184 2.10 -9.03 71.32
CA THR A 184 3.01 -9.75 70.42
C THR A 184 2.54 -9.67 68.97
N ILE A 185 1.24 -9.84 68.72
CA ILE A 185 0.67 -9.73 67.36
C ILE A 185 0.73 -8.28 66.88
N LEU A 186 0.36 -7.31 67.72
CA LEU A 186 0.40 -5.89 67.34
C LEU A 186 1.82 -5.43 67.00
N ASP A 187 2.81 -5.86 67.78
CA ASP A 187 4.21 -5.55 67.52
C ASP A 187 4.68 -6.16 66.19
N TYR A 188 4.24 -7.38 65.86
CA TYR A 188 4.51 -8.00 64.57
C TYR A 188 3.88 -7.21 63.41
N ILE A 189 2.60 -6.83 63.51
CA ILE A 189 1.91 -6.00 62.50
C ILE A 189 2.67 -4.69 62.29
N GLN A 190 3.09 -4.02 63.37
CA GLN A 190 3.78 -2.74 63.29
C GLN A 190 5.16 -2.85 62.62
N GLN A 191 5.91 -3.91 62.90
CA GLN A 191 7.30 -4.05 62.47
C GLN A 191 7.44 -4.65 61.07
N HIS A 192 6.53 -5.55 60.68
CA HIS A 192 6.72 -6.39 59.50
C HIS A 192 5.66 -6.19 58.42
N GLN A 193 4.56 -5.51 58.71
CA GLN A 193 3.44 -5.40 57.76
C GLN A 193 3.16 -3.95 57.35
N ARG A 194 2.71 -3.80 56.10
CA ARG A 194 2.31 -2.51 55.50
C ARG A 194 0.89 -2.11 55.93
N HIS A 195 0.64 -2.10 57.24
CA HIS A 195 -0.70 -1.91 57.80
C HIS A 195 -1.33 -0.56 57.41
N GLN A 196 -0.53 0.50 57.23
CA GLN A 196 -1.04 1.79 56.74
C GLN A 196 -1.55 1.74 55.29
N GLN A 197 -0.93 0.92 54.44
CA GLN A 197 -1.33 0.77 53.04
C GLN A 197 -2.58 -0.11 52.91
N PHE A 198 -2.62 -1.21 53.65
CA PHE A 198 -3.65 -2.24 53.47
C PHE A 198 -4.83 -2.13 54.44
N ALA A 199 -4.66 -1.52 55.62
CA ALA A 199 -5.72 -1.37 56.62
C ALA A 199 -5.56 -0.02 57.37
N PRO A 200 -5.72 1.12 56.68
CA PRO A 200 -5.47 2.43 57.27
C PRO A 200 -6.36 2.68 58.49
N GLY A 201 -5.74 3.05 59.63
CA GLY A 201 -6.42 3.39 60.88
C GLY A 201 -6.82 2.20 61.78
N GLU A 202 -6.93 0.99 61.24
CA GLU A 202 -7.35 -0.21 62.01
C GLU A 202 -6.33 -0.57 63.10
N PHE A 203 -5.03 -0.48 62.77
CA PHE A 203 -3.96 -0.74 63.73
C PHE A 203 -4.00 0.23 64.93
N ASP A 204 -4.26 1.52 64.68
CA ASP A 204 -4.30 2.54 65.73
C ASP A 204 -5.50 2.35 66.66
N LEU A 205 -6.64 1.86 66.14
CA LEU A 205 -7.80 1.47 66.95
C LEU A 205 -7.43 0.34 67.92
N LEU A 206 -6.80 -0.73 67.45
CA LEU A 206 -6.40 -1.86 68.29
C LEU A 206 -5.35 -1.46 69.32
N LYS A 207 -4.43 -0.57 68.97
CA LYS A 207 -3.47 0.01 69.91
C LYS A 207 -4.16 0.79 71.03
N GLY A 208 -5.23 1.51 70.71
CA GLY A 208 -6.09 2.19 71.70
C GLY A 208 -6.80 1.20 72.64
N GLU A 209 -7.35 0.11 72.09
CA GLU A 209 -7.98 -0.97 72.86
C GLU A 209 -6.98 -1.67 73.80
N ALA A 210 -5.74 -1.91 73.33
CA ALA A 210 -4.64 -2.44 74.16
C ALA A 210 -4.35 -1.54 75.37
N ALA A 211 -4.26 -0.22 75.14
CA ALA A 211 -4.05 0.75 76.20
C ALA A 211 -5.24 0.83 77.18
N MET A 212 -6.48 0.62 76.72
CA MET A 212 -7.65 0.50 77.60
C MET A 212 -7.58 -0.75 78.47
N SER A 213 -7.26 -1.90 77.89
CA SER A 213 -7.13 -3.15 78.63
C SER A 213 -6.04 -3.06 79.71
N ARG A 214 -4.91 -2.40 79.40
CA ARG A 214 -3.84 -2.12 80.38
C ARG A 214 -4.34 -1.28 81.56
N ARG A 215 -5.07 -0.19 81.27
CA ARG A 215 -5.66 0.66 82.32
C ARG A 215 -6.65 -0.08 83.22
N ASN A 216 -7.47 -0.98 82.65
CA ASN A 216 -8.37 -1.82 83.45
C ASN A 216 -7.60 -2.75 84.39
N LEU A 217 -6.47 -3.31 83.94
CA LEU A 217 -5.62 -4.19 84.72
C LEU A 217 -4.90 -3.45 85.87
N ASP A 218 -4.44 -2.22 85.60
CA ASP A 218 -3.81 -1.35 86.60
C ASP A 218 -4.80 -0.88 87.67
N ALA A 219 -6.08 -0.68 87.29
CA ALA A 219 -7.17 -0.33 88.20
C ALA A 219 -7.74 -1.51 89.01
N GLY A 220 -7.25 -2.75 88.79
CA GLY A 220 -7.74 -3.94 89.47
C GLY A 220 -9.10 -4.45 88.94
N HIS A 221 -9.45 -4.12 87.70
CA HIS A 221 -10.63 -4.65 87.01
C HIS A 221 -10.23 -5.86 86.15
N GLU A 222 -9.81 -6.97 86.77
CA GLU A 222 -9.23 -8.11 86.03
C GLU A 222 -10.21 -8.72 85.03
N GLN A 223 -11.48 -8.89 85.40
CA GLN A 223 -12.48 -9.51 84.50
C GLN A 223 -12.75 -8.65 83.25
N ALA A 224 -12.77 -7.33 83.40
CA ALA A 224 -12.88 -6.42 82.26
C ALA A 224 -11.61 -6.46 81.38
N ALA A 225 -10.43 -6.57 82.00
CA ALA A 225 -9.17 -6.72 81.28
C ALA A 225 -9.06 -8.06 80.53
N ILE A 226 -9.54 -9.17 81.10
CA ILE A 226 -9.63 -10.48 80.42
C ILE A 226 -10.53 -10.36 79.18
N ALA A 227 -11.77 -9.89 79.35
CA ALA A 227 -12.72 -9.80 78.24
C ALA A 227 -12.20 -8.87 77.12
N THR A 228 -11.59 -7.73 77.49
CA THR A 228 -11.00 -6.80 76.51
C THR A 228 -9.77 -7.41 75.84
N GLY A 229 -8.91 -8.13 76.58
CA GLY A 229 -7.73 -8.80 76.05
C GLY A 229 -8.06 -9.95 75.09
N GLN A 230 -9.08 -10.75 75.40
CA GLN A 230 -9.59 -11.81 74.50
C GLN A 230 -10.12 -11.23 73.20
N ALA A 231 -10.96 -10.20 73.30
CA ALA A 231 -11.50 -9.53 72.13
C ALA A 231 -10.38 -8.87 71.28
N LEU A 232 -9.39 -8.26 71.95
CA LEU A 232 -8.24 -7.65 71.29
C LEU A 232 -7.41 -8.69 70.55
N TYR A 233 -7.12 -9.84 71.15
CA TYR A 233 -6.36 -10.92 70.54
C TYR A 233 -7.03 -11.41 69.25
N GLY A 234 -8.33 -11.71 69.30
CA GLY A 234 -9.09 -12.14 68.11
C GLY A 234 -9.12 -11.07 67.01
N LYS A 235 -9.30 -9.80 67.38
CA LYS A 235 -9.24 -8.68 66.41
C LYS A 235 -7.84 -8.50 65.81
N ALA A 236 -6.79 -8.67 66.59
CA ALA A 236 -5.40 -8.54 66.13
C ALA A 236 -5.04 -9.67 65.14
N LEU A 237 -5.41 -10.93 65.44
CA LEU A 237 -5.25 -12.04 64.49
C LEU A 237 -6.01 -11.78 63.18
N LYS A 238 -7.25 -11.31 63.28
CA LYS A 238 -8.06 -11.00 62.10
C LYS A 238 -7.44 -9.88 61.27
N LEU A 239 -6.93 -8.82 61.91
CA LEU A 239 -6.27 -7.72 61.21
C LEU A 239 -4.99 -8.21 60.52
N GLN A 240 -4.16 -9.01 61.20
CA GLN A 240 -2.96 -9.60 60.63
C GLN A 240 -3.29 -10.40 59.37
N ALA A 241 -4.27 -11.30 59.47
CA ALA A 241 -4.71 -12.14 58.35
C ALA A 241 -5.23 -11.32 57.16
N GLU A 242 -6.03 -10.27 57.42
CA GLU A 242 -6.55 -9.40 56.37
C GLU A 242 -5.43 -8.61 55.68
N ILE A 243 -4.44 -8.11 56.43
CA ILE A 243 -3.29 -7.40 55.85
C ILE A 243 -2.46 -8.36 54.98
N GLU A 244 -2.15 -9.56 55.46
CA GLU A 244 -1.41 -10.58 54.70
C GLU A 244 -2.13 -10.93 53.39
N PHE A 245 -3.44 -11.12 53.47
CA PHE A 245 -4.24 -11.41 52.29
C PHE A 245 -4.23 -10.25 51.28
N ARG A 246 -4.50 -9.02 51.73
CA ARG A 246 -4.47 -7.83 50.86
C ARG A 246 -3.10 -7.61 50.25
N GLN A 247 -2.05 -7.89 51.02
CA GLN A 247 -0.68 -7.82 50.52
C GLN A 247 -0.43 -8.87 49.44
N GLN A 248 -0.83 -10.12 49.64
CA GLN A 248 -0.67 -11.17 48.64
C GLN A 248 -1.46 -10.88 47.35
N GLU A 249 -2.69 -10.39 47.48
CA GLU A 249 -3.51 -9.95 46.35
C GLU A 249 -2.79 -8.83 45.59
N TRP A 250 -2.33 -7.80 46.31
CA TRP A 250 -1.58 -6.69 45.72
C TRP A 250 -0.28 -7.17 45.03
N ASP A 251 0.51 -8.02 45.68
CA ASP A 251 1.79 -8.51 45.13
C ASP A 251 1.55 -9.33 43.85
N THR A 252 0.44 -10.09 43.79
CA THR A 252 0.01 -10.85 42.60
C THR A 252 -0.33 -9.92 41.44
N TRP A 253 -1.19 -8.92 41.68
CA TRP A 253 -1.58 -7.94 40.67
C TRP A 253 -0.42 -7.07 40.21
N TYR A 254 0.50 -6.73 41.13
CA TYR A 254 1.69 -5.96 40.82
C TYR A 254 2.62 -6.75 39.89
N SER A 255 2.86 -8.03 40.18
CA SER A 255 3.64 -8.91 39.33
C SER A 255 3.02 -9.07 37.93
N GLU A 256 1.69 -9.22 37.86
CA GLU A 256 0.96 -9.33 36.60
C GLU A 256 1.05 -8.05 35.77
N ALA A 257 0.82 -6.88 36.38
CA ALA A 257 0.94 -5.58 35.72
C ALA A 257 2.35 -5.37 35.14
N LEU A 258 3.38 -5.65 35.93
CA LEU A 258 4.77 -5.51 35.53
C LEU A 258 5.15 -6.47 34.40
N THR A 259 4.71 -7.73 34.49
CA THR A 259 4.96 -8.76 33.46
C THR A 259 4.31 -8.37 32.14
N ASN A 260 3.04 -7.92 32.18
CA ASN A 260 2.31 -7.51 30.99
C ASN A 260 2.93 -6.27 30.33
N ALA A 261 3.26 -5.24 31.12
CA ALA A 261 3.91 -4.04 30.58
C ALA A 261 5.26 -4.35 29.91
N ARG A 262 6.08 -5.23 30.52
CA ARG A 262 7.36 -5.67 29.94
C ARG A 262 7.19 -6.49 28.67
N ALA A 263 6.24 -7.43 28.68
CA ALA A 263 5.95 -8.26 27.51
C ALA A 263 5.49 -7.40 26.32
N GLN A 264 4.61 -6.42 26.56
CA GLN A 264 4.15 -5.51 25.52
C GLN A 264 5.27 -4.62 24.99
N LEU A 265 6.10 -4.06 25.87
CA LEU A 265 7.26 -3.26 25.46
C LEU A 265 8.18 -4.07 24.53
N ALA A 266 8.48 -5.32 24.89
CA ALA A 266 9.31 -6.20 24.07
C ALA A 266 8.68 -6.45 22.68
N VAL A 267 7.37 -6.65 22.59
CA VAL A 267 6.67 -6.83 21.30
C VAL A 267 6.78 -5.57 20.44
N VAL A 268 6.57 -4.38 21.01
CA VAL A 268 6.70 -3.10 20.30
C VAL A 268 8.14 -2.90 19.79
N GLU A 269 9.13 -3.24 20.60
CA GLU A 269 10.56 -3.13 20.22
C GLU A 269 10.94 -4.09 19.09
N VAL A 270 10.39 -5.30 19.08
CA VAL A 270 10.57 -6.24 17.97
C VAL A 270 9.99 -5.68 16.67
N GLN A 271 8.80 -5.08 16.72
CA GLN A 271 8.19 -4.46 15.53
C GLN A 271 9.00 -3.26 15.04
N GLN A 272 9.57 -2.46 15.95
CA GLN A 272 10.41 -1.32 15.58
C GLN A 272 11.64 -1.73 14.76
N GLY A 273 12.21 -2.91 15.03
CA GLY A 273 13.35 -3.47 14.29
C GLY A 273 12.98 -4.41 13.13
N ALA A 274 11.68 -4.63 12.87
CA ALA A 274 11.23 -5.58 11.87
C ALA A 274 11.49 -5.04 10.46
N ARG A 275 12.22 -5.80 9.64
CA ARG A 275 12.31 -5.56 8.19
C ARG A 275 11.12 -6.15 7.48
N TRP A 276 10.55 -5.41 6.54
CA TRP A 276 9.48 -5.96 5.71
C TRP A 276 10.07 -6.52 4.42
N VAL A 277 9.78 -7.80 4.24
CA VAL A 277 10.22 -8.58 3.09
C VAL A 277 9.07 -8.59 2.09
N PHE A 278 9.31 -8.04 0.91
CA PHE A 278 8.37 -8.09 -0.20
C PHE A 278 8.90 -9.04 -1.26
N ASP A 279 8.05 -9.97 -1.68
CA ASP A 279 8.34 -10.77 -2.87
C ASP A 279 8.00 -9.92 -4.10
N THR A 280 9.01 -9.62 -4.90
CA THR A 280 8.85 -8.84 -6.13
C THR A 280 9.37 -9.65 -7.32
N ASP A 281 8.96 -9.26 -8.53
CA ASP A 281 9.34 -9.85 -9.82
C ASP A 281 10.88 -9.90 -10.03
N GLN A 282 11.62 -9.05 -9.31
CA GLN A 282 13.08 -8.98 -9.33
C GLN A 282 13.75 -9.73 -8.16
N GLY A 283 12.98 -10.55 -7.43
CA GLY A 283 13.38 -11.29 -6.25
C GLY A 283 12.86 -10.68 -4.95
N VAL A 284 13.20 -11.34 -3.84
CA VAL A 284 12.90 -10.88 -2.49
C VAL A 284 13.63 -9.56 -2.22
N ARG A 285 12.89 -8.48 -2.04
CA ARG A 285 13.44 -7.19 -1.60
C ARG A 285 13.14 -6.98 -0.12
N GLU A 286 14.20 -6.90 0.68
CA GLU A 286 14.13 -6.33 2.02
C GLU A 286 14.01 -4.81 1.86
N LEU A 287 12.86 -4.25 2.22
CA LEU A 287 12.74 -2.81 2.43
C LEU A 287 13.01 -2.56 3.92
N ASP A 288 13.91 -1.61 4.20
CA ASP A 288 14.01 -0.99 5.53
C ASP A 288 12.73 -0.17 5.73
N ALA A 289 11.63 -0.86 6.00
CA ALA A 289 10.35 -0.29 6.30
C ALA A 289 10.39 0.18 7.75
N GLU A 290 10.88 1.39 7.94
CA GLU A 290 10.77 2.08 9.22
C GLU A 290 9.29 2.28 9.53
N ILE A 291 8.71 1.39 10.34
CA ILE A 291 7.27 1.42 10.70
C ILE A 291 6.91 2.79 11.29
N ASP A 292 7.82 3.37 12.05
CA ASP A 292 7.63 4.67 12.67
C ASP A 292 7.57 5.81 11.64
N TYR A 293 8.35 5.71 10.56
CA TYR A 293 8.17 6.59 9.41
C TYR A 293 6.76 6.40 8.88
N TRP A 294 6.38 5.22 8.41
CA TRP A 294 5.08 5.01 7.74
C TRP A 294 3.85 5.26 8.64
N SER A 295 3.99 5.17 9.95
CA SER A 295 2.92 5.45 10.92
C SER A 295 2.92 6.87 11.51
N ASP A 296 3.76 7.77 10.99
CA ASP A 296 3.91 9.16 11.48
C ASP A 296 4.29 9.26 12.97
N GLY A 297 5.18 8.38 13.45
CA GLY A 297 5.64 8.37 14.83
C GLY A 297 4.70 7.65 15.81
N ALA A 298 3.62 7.03 15.34
CA ALA A 298 2.63 6.40 16.23
C ALA A 298 3.22 5.21 17.00
N LEU A 299 4.16 4.47 16.41
CA LEU A 299 4.83 3.37 17.08
C LEU A 299 5.72 3.87 18.24
N SER A 300 6.51 4.92 18.01
CA SER A 300 7.30 5.57 19.05
C SER A 300 6.43 6.15 20.16
N ALA A 301 5.31 6.80 19.82
CA ALA A 301 4.37 7.30 20.81
C ALA A 301 3.75 6.17 21.67
N LEU A 302 3.42 5.03 21.06
CA LEU A 302 2.95 3.85 21.79
C LEU A 302 4.03 3.29 22.73
N LYS A 303 5.28 3.20 22.23
CA LYS A 303 6.44 2.77 23.02
C LYS A 303 6.64 3.65 24.25
N GLU A 304 6.62 4.98 24.08
CA GLU A 304 6.77 5.94 25.17
C GLU A 304 5.66 5.81 26.23
N ARG A 305 4.41 5.58 25.80
CA ARG A 305 3.29 5.33 26.73
C ARG A 305 3.51 4.07 27.57
N ILE A 306 3.90 2.97 26.94
CA ILE A 306 4.16 1.70 27.64
C ILE A 306 5.36 1.85 28.58
N ALA A 307 6.45 2.46 28.12
CA ALA A 307 7.63 2.73 28.93
C ALA A 307 7.30 3.62 30.14
N GLY A 308 6.43 4.62 29.96
CA GLY A 308 5.94 5.47 31.05
C GLY A 308 5.09 4.72 32.08
N SER A 309 4.25 3.76 31.64
CA SER A 309 3.53 2.87 32.57
C SER A 309 4.51 1.98 33.35
N LEU A 310 5.47 1.34 32.65
CA LEU A 310 6.48 0.50 33.28
C LEU A 310 7.31 1.28 34.31
N GLN A 311 7.74 2.49 33.98
CA GLN A 311 8.49 3.35 34.89
C GLN A 311 7.66 3.70 36.14
N ARG A 312 6.36 3.98 36.00
CA ARG A 312 5.46 4.23 37.14
C ARG A 312 5.34 3.00 38.04
N LEU A 313 5.23 1.80 37.46
CA LEU A 313 5.19 0.54 38.21
C LEU A 313 6.50 0.28 38.96
N GLU A 314 7.66 0.53 38.34
CA GLU A 314 8.97 0.28 38.93
C GLU A 314 9.37 1.30 40.01
N GLN A 315 9.03 2.59 39.82
CA GLN A 315 9.44 3.67 40.72
C GLN A 315 8.37 4.03 41.77
N GLY A 316 7.09 3.70 41.51
CA GLY A 316 5.93 4.14 42.30
C GLY A 316 5.26 3.05 43.14
N ALA A 317 5.85 1.86 43.26
CA ALA A 317 5.22 0.68 43.87
C ALA A 317 4.55 0.96 45.24
N ALA A 318 5.20 1.72 46.12
CA ALA A 318 4.68 2.00 47.47
C ALA A 318 3.41 2.88 47.49
N GLY A 319 3.14 3.63 46.42
CA GLY A 319 1.97 4.52 46.32
C GLY A 319 0.79 3.92 45.55
N LEU A 320 0.94 2.74 44.95
CA LEU A 320 -0.09 2.13 44.11
C LEU A 320 -1.09 1.36 44.98
N SER A 321 -2.37 1.63 44.78
CA SER A 321 -3.46 0.83 45.34
C SER A 321 -3.74 -0.39 44.47
N LEU A 322 -4.47 -1.36 45.02
CA LEU A 322 -4.95 -2.52 44.23
C LEU A 322 -5.79 -2.07 43.02
N ALA A 323 -6.59 -1.01 43.19
CA ALA A 323 -7.40 -0.47 42.10
C ALA A 323 -6.53 0.11 40.97
N ASP A 324 -5.44 0.79 41.31
CA ASP A 324 -4.49 1.32 40.32
C ASP A 324 -3.83 0.19 39.54
N LEU A 325 -3.45 -0.91 40.20
CA LEU A 325 -2.85 -2.07 39.53
C LEU A 325 -3.82 -2.75 38.56
N LYS A 326 -5.07 -2.97 38.99
CA LYS A 326 -6.12 -3.52 38.12
C LYS A 326 -6.37 -2.59 36.92
N ALA A 327 -6.40 -1.27 37.15
CA ALA A 327 -6.56 -0.29 36.09
C ALA A 327 -5.39 -0.30 35.08
N GLU A 328 -4.14 -0.47 35.53
CA GLU A 328 -2.98 -0.60 34.64
C GLU A 328 -3.05 -1.90 33.80
N VAL A 329 -3.46 -3.03 34.40
CA VAL A 329 -3.66 -4.29 33.65
C VAL A 329 -4.75 -4.13 32.58
N GLU A 330 -5.87 -3.47 32.92
CA GLU A 330 -6.95 -3.22 31.98
C GLU A 330 -6.57 -2.20 30.89
N ALA A 331 -5.81 -1.15 31.24
CA ALA A 331 -5.33 -0.15 30.29
C ALA A 331 -4.34 -0.72 29.26
N ASN A 332 -3.67 -1.83 29.58
CA ASN A 332 -2.81 -2.57 28.67
C ASN A 332 -3.60 -3.39 27.63
N ARG A 333 -4.88 -3.71 27.86
CA ARG A 333 -5.72 -4.50 26.93
C ARG A 333 -5.78 -3.92 25.51
N PRO A 334 -6.09 -2.63 25.28
CA PRO A 334 -6.17 -2.08 23.92
C PRO A 334 -4.82 -1.89 23.23
N LEU A 335 -3.69 -1.98 23.94
CA LEU A 335 -2.38 -1.61 23.39
C LEU A 335 -1.89 -2.59 22.31
N GLN A 336 -2.25 -3.88 22.40
CA GLN A 336 -1.96 -4.85 21.34
C GLN A 336 -2.73 -4.54 20.05
N ALA A 337 -4.04 -4.28 20.17
CA ALA A 337 -4.86 -3.86 19.03
C ALA A 337 -4.36 -2.55 18.42
N GLU A 338 -3.92 -1.62 19.26
CA GLU A 338 -3.32 -0.38 18.80
C GLU A 338 -2.01 -0.62 18.03
N LEU A 339 -1.12 -1.48 18.52
CA LEU A 339 0.12 -1.86 17.84
C LEU A 339 -0.15 -2.49 16.48
N GLU A 340 -1.04 -3.47 16.41
CA GLU A 340 -1.36 -4.16 15.16
C GLU A 340 -1.96 -3.24 14.11
N ARG A 341 -2.84 -2.33 14.53
CA ARG A 341 -3.36 -1.27 13.65
C ARG A 341 -2.25 -0.36 13.15
N ILE A 342 -1.36 0.10 14.03
CA ILE A 342 -0.21 0.93 13.64
C ILE A 342 0.64 0.22 12.58
N VAL A 343 0.94 -1.06 12.77
CA VAL A 343 1.72 -1.86 11.82
C VAL A 343 0.96 -2.04 10.49
N THR A 344 -0.35 -2.28 10.55
CA THR A 344 -1.20 -2.44 9.36
C THR A 344 -1.28 -1.16 8.54
N ASP A 345 -1.62 -0.03 9.17
CA ASP A 345 -1.69 1.29 8.52
C ASP A 345 -0.35 1.65 7.87
N ALA A 346 0.76 1.35 8.56
CA ALA A 346 2.10 1.60 8.05
C ALA A 346 2.38 0.75 6.79
N LYS A 347 1.95 -0.53 6.77
CA LYS A 347 2.10 -1.42 5.61
C LYS A 347 1.28 -0.94 4.42
N GLU A 348 0.01 -0.57 4.66
CA GLU A 348 -0.87 -0.04 3.61
C GLU A 348 -0.28 1.20 2.96
N ARG A 349 0.26 2.13 3.76
CA ARG A 349 0.92 3.35 3.27
C ARG A 349 2.14 3.06 2.39
N LEU A 350 2.97 2.10 2.80
CA LEU A 350 4.12 1.69 2.00
C LEU A 350 3.68 1.06 0.67
N ILE A 351 2.71 0.14 0.71
CA ILE A 351 2.18 -0.50 -0.50
C ILE A 351 1.57 0.54 -1.44
N ALA A 352 0.74 1.44 -0.91
CA ALA A 352 0.17 2.54 -1.68
C ALA A 352 1.26 3.40 -2.31
N SER A 353 2.37 3.66 -1.60
CA SER A 353 3.54 4.36 -2.16
C SER A 353 4.19 3.60 -3.30
N GLN A 354 4.37 2.28 -3.19
CA GLN A 354 4.93 1.48 -4.29
C GLN A 354 3.99 1.46 -5.50
N LEU A 355 2.68 1.34 -5.26
CA LEU A 355 1.66 1.42 -6.30
C LEU A 355 1.70 2.76 -7.04
N ARG A 356 2.00 3.88 -6.35
CA ARG A 356 2.16 5.18 -7.02
C ARG A 356 3.26 5.18 -8.08
N VAL A 357 4.40 4.56 -7.77
CA VAL A 357 5.52 4.46 -8.70
C VAL A 357 5.12 3.60 -9.90
N ASN A 358 4.53 2.43 -9.66
CA ASN A 358 4.10 1.54 -10.73
C ASN A 358 3.07 2.20 -11.66
N ILE A 359 2.06 2.87 -11.08
CA ILE A 359 1.06 3.63 -11.84
C ILE A 359 1.72 4.72 -12.69
N ALA A 360 2.71 5.42 -12.12
CA ALA A 360 3.43 6.47 -12.82
C ALA A 360 4.27 5.92 -13.98
N GLU A 361 4.91 4.77 -13.81
CA GLU A 361 5.64 4.06 -14.86
C GLU A 361 4.72 3.60 -16.00
N ASP A 362 3.56 3.01 -15.68
CA ASP A 362 2.57 2.56 -16.67
C ASP A 362 2.00 3.74 -17.47
N VAL A 363 1.64 4.84 -16.78
CA VAL A 363 1.18 6.08 -17.41
C VAL A 363 2.28 6.68 -18.28
N LEU A 364 3.53 6.70 -17.83
CA LEU A 364 4.65 7.21 -18.60
C LEU A 364 4.84 6.39 -19.89
N SER A 365 4.85 5.06 -19.80
CA SER A 365 5.04 4.16 -20.96
C SER A 365 3.99 4.41 -22.05
N GLU A 366 2.72 4.50 -21.69
CA GLU A 366 1.64 4.79 -22.63
C GLU A 366 1.75 6.21 -23.24
N LEU A 367 2.16 7.20 -22.45
CA LEU A 367 2.34 8.57 -22.93
C LEU A 367 3.59 8.70 -23.83
N GLU A 368 4.65 7.93 -23.58
CA GLU A 368 5.85 7.87 -24.42
C GLU A 368 5.55 7.28 -25.81
N ALA A 369 4.75 6.22 -25.87
CA ALA A 369 4.25 5.67 -27.14
C ALA A 369 3.46 6.72 -27.95
N GLU A 370 2.90 7.71 -27.26
CA GLU A 370 2.13 8.82 -27.78
C GLU A 370 2.96 10.08 -28.11
N GLY A 371 4.28 10.03 -27.90
CA GLY A 371 5.23 11.09 -28.26
C GLY A 371 5.56 12.07 -27.14
N TRP A 372 5.10 11.82 -25.91
CA TRP A 372 5.57 12.53 -24.72
C TRP A 372 6.95 12.03 -24.31
N ARG A 373 7.72 12.86 -23.60
CA ARG A 373 9.00 12.46 -22.99
C ARG A 373 9.09 13.00 -21.59
N LEU A 374 9.57 12.17 -20.67
CA LEU A 374 9.90 12.60 -19.32
C LEU A 374 11.02 13.64 -19.35
N GLN A 375 10.79 14.76 -18.68
CA GLN A 375 11.82 15.77 -18.40
C GLN A 375 12.33 15.65 -16.97
N GLU A 376 11.41 15.46 -16.02
CA GLU A 376 11.71 15.50 -14.60
C GLU A 376 10.64 14.75 -13.80
N ASP A 377 11.05 14.08 -12.74
CA ASP A 377 10.19 13.44 -11.74
C ASP A 377 10.59 13.91 -10.33
N ALA A 378 9.63 13.88 -9.40
CA ALA A 378 9.89 14.22 -8.00
C ALA A 378 8.80 13.70 -7.07
N TRP A 379 9.21 13.33 -5.85
CA TRP A 379 8.30 13.21 -4.72
C TRP A 379 8.00 14.59 -4.12
N ALA A 380 6.73 14.86 -3.86
CA ALA A 380 6.35 16.05 -3.12
C ALA A 380 6.98 16.02 -1.71
N GLY A 381 7.60 17.12 -1.32
CA GLY A 381 8.27 17.27 -0.02
C GLY A 381 9.53 16.44 0.19
N GLN A 382 10.09 15.82 -0.86
CA GLN A 382 11.35 15.07 -0.76
C GLN A 382 12.49 15.89 -0.14
N GLY A 383 12.60 17.17 -0.47
CA GLY A 383 13.61 18.08 0.07
C GLY A 383 13.35 18.50 1.53
N ALA A 384 12.10 18.44 1.99
CA ALA A 384 11.71 18.77 3.36
C ALA A 384 11.73 17.54 4.30
N ASP A 385 11.49 16.34 3.77
CA ASP A 385 11.36 15.08 4.51
C ASP A 385 12.66 14.25 4.46
N ALA A 386 13.80 14.90 4.70
CA ALA A 386 15.14 14.26 4.73
C ALA A 386 15.46 13.40 3.49
N GLY A 387 14.93 13.74 2.32
CA GLY A 387 15.15 13.00 1.08
C GLY A 387 14.15 11.87 0.79
N LYS A 388 13.17 11.60 1.68
CA LYS A 388 12.17 10.53 1.52
C LYS A 388 10.96 11.02 0.74
N GLY A 389 10.01 11.75 1.36
CA GLY A 389 8.81 12.26 0.68
C GLY A 389 7.85 11.18 0.12
N TRP A 390 8.16 9.90 0.34
CA TRP A 390 7.48 8.75 -0.28
C TRP A 390 6.00 8.63 0.10
N LYS A 391 5.61 9.19 1.25
CA LYS A 391 4.21 9.23 1.67
C LYS A 391 3.34 10.16 0.82
N ASN A 392 3.94 11.11 0.12
CA ASN A 392 3.22 12.19 -0.55
C ASN A 392 2.94 11.84 -2.02
N ALA A 393 2.45 12.82 -2.77
CA ALA A 393 2.23 12.68 -4.20
C ALA A 393 3.53 12.51 -4.99
N TYR A 394 3.46 11.75 -6.08
CA TYR A 394 4.54 11.56 -7.04
C TYR A 394 4.23 12.36 -8.32
N HIS A 395 5.16 13.20 -8.75
CA HIS A 395 4.99 14.15 -9.84
C HIS A 395 5.86 13.77 -11.03
N LEU A 396 5.29 13.83 -12.23
CA LEU A 396 5.98 13.69 -13.51
C LEU A 396 5.79 14.94 -14.35
N LYS A 397 6.87 15.44 -14.95
CA LYS A 397 6.87 16.51 -15.94
C LYS A 397 7.22 15.94 -17.30
N LEU A 398 6.28 16.06 -18.22
CA LEU A 398 6.39 15.54 -19.58
C LEU A 398 6.42 16.70 -20.57
N ARG A 399 7.14 16.52 -21.67
CA ARG A 399 7.15 17.46 -22.80
C ARG A 399 7.02 16.71 -24.12
N ASP A 400 6.23 17.25 -25.05
CA ASP A 400 6.10 16.71 -26.41
C ASP A 400 7.07 17.38 -27.42
N GLN A 401 6.99 16.99 -28.69
CA GLN A 401 7.83 17.56 -29.75
C GLN A 401 7.46 19.01 -30.13
N ALA A 402 6.21 19.43 -29.91
CA ALA A 402 5.75 20.80 -30.17
C ALA A 402 6.20 21.77 -29.07
N GLY A 403 6.58 21.24 -27.91
CA GLY A 403 7.00 21.98 -26.72
C GLY A 403 5.86 22.21 -25.73
N ASP A 404 4.74 21.50 -25.88
CA ASP A 404 3.66 21.46 -24.91
C ASP A 404 4.11 20.66 -23.68
N GLU A 405 3.66 21.07 -22.50
CA GLU A 405 4.01 20.43 -21.23
C GLU A 405 2.79 19.77 -20.59
N MET A 406 3.01 18.61 -19.96
CA MET A 406 2.00 17.92 -19.17
C MET A 406 2.58 17.57 -17.81
N ILE A 407 1.84 17.86 -16.75
CA ILE A 407 2.16 17.43 -15.39
C ILE A 407 1.19 16.31 -15.00
N THR A 408 1.74 15.16 -14.66
CA THR A 408 0.99 14.03 -14.09
C THR A 408 1.31 13.94 -12.60
N ILE A 409 0.28 13.83 -11.77
CA ILE A 409 0.42 13.74 -10.32
C ILE A 409 -0.33 12.49 -9.86
N VAL A 410 0.37 11.56 -9.22
CA VAL A 410 -0.23 10.40 -8.55
C VAL A 410 -0.25 10.66 -7.06
N LEU A 411 -1.42 10.83 -6.48
CA LEU A 411 -1.61 11.29 -5.11
C LEU A 411 -2.35 10.24 -4.25
N PRO A 412 -1.95 10.05 -2.98
CA PRO A 412 -2.72 9.26 -2.03
C PRO A 412 -4.03 9.96 -1.64
N GLU A 413 -5.11 9.21 -1.57
CA GLU A 413 -6.36 9.60 -0.93
C GLU A 413 -6.75 8.54 0.11
N GLU A 414 -7.04 8.97 1.34
CA GLU A 414 -7.63 8.10 2.36
C GLU A 414 -9.14 7.97 2.09
N THR A 415 -9.62 6.73 1.98
CA THR A 415 -11.04 6.45 1.81
C THR A 415 -11.79 6.60 3.13
N PRO A 416 -13.13 6.76 3.11
CA PRO A 416 -13.94 6.76 4.34
C PRO A 416 -13.83 5.48 5.17
N LEU A 417 -13.35 4.38 4.58
CA LEU A 417 -13.14 3.09 5.24
C LEU A 417 -11.72 2.96 5.83
N GLY A 418 -10.87 3.99 5.70
CA GLY A 418 -9.53 4.03 6.24
C GLY A 418 -8.43 3.45 5.33
N SER A 419 -8.79 2.85 4.19
CA SER A 419 -7.82 2.39 3.19
C SER A 419 -7.22 3.55 2.39
N ILE A 420 -6.06 3.33 1.79
CA ILE A 420 -5.41 4.32 0.92
C ILE A 420 -5.56 3.92 -0.55
N GLU A 421 -6.14 4.81 -1.33
CA GLU A 421 -6.23 4.70 -2.78
C GLU A 421 -5.31 5.73 -3.45
N ASN A 422 -4.90 5.45 -4.69
CA ASN A 422 -4.09 6.38 -5.47
C ASN A 422 -4.93 6.99 -6.58
N ARG A 423 -5.01 8.32 -6.58
CA ARG A 423 -5.68 9.09 -7.62
C ARG A 423 -4.67 9.71 -8.56
N ILE A 424 -5.03 9.81 -9.84
CA ILE A 424 -4.20 10.45 -10.85
C ILE A 424 -4.84 11.76 -11.27
N GLN A 425 -4.02 12.82 -11.33
CA GLN A 425 -4.39 14.11 -11.87
C GLN A 425 -3.46 14.48 -13.02
N PHE A 426 -4.03 15.09 -14.06
CA PHE A 426 -3.31 15.61 -15.20
C PHE A 426 -3.53 17.11 -15.31
N ALA A 427 -2.45 17.86 -15.56
CA ALA A 427 -2.51 19.26 -15.89
C ALA A 427 -1.76 19.50 -17.21
N TYR A 428 -2.43 20.13 -18.17
CA TYR A 428 -1.89 20.35 -19.51
C TYR A 428 -1.57 21.83 -19.74
N TYR A 429 -0.41 22.10 -20.32
CA TYR A 429 0.12 23.43 -20.55
C TYR A 429 0.57 23.59 -22.01
N PRO A 430 -0.32 24.06 -22.90
CA PRO A 430 0.03 24.26 -24.30
C PRO A 430 0.96 25.47 -24.45
N LYS A 431 1.90 25.37 -25.40
CA LYS A 431 2.87 26.43 -25.71
C LYS A 431 2.24 27.60 -26.45
N ASP A 432 1.43 27.32 -27.48
CA ASP A 432 1.01 28.34 -28.46
C ASP A 432 -0.50 28.64 -28.48
N ASN A 433 -1.39 27.80 -27.93
CA ASN A 433 -2.84 28.12 -27.83
C ASN A 433 -3.63 27.20 -26.88
N ASN A 434 -4.48 27.74 -25.99
CA ASN A 434 -5.44 26.97 -25.17
C ASN A 434 -6.87 27.14 -25.71
N ASP A 435 -7.16 26.56 -26.88
CA ASP A 435 -8.52 26.50 -27.42
C ASP A 435 -9.30 25.37 -26.75
N ALA A 436 -10.58 25.57 -26.43
CA ALA A 436 -11.45 24.57 -25.84
C ALA A 436 -11.51 23.27 -26.66
N ARG A 437 -11.38 23.37 -28.00
CA ARG A 437 -11.29 22.20 -28.90
C ARG A 437 -9.99 21.41 -28.76
N PHE A 438 -8.92 22.08 -28.36
CA PHE A 438 -7.65 21.45 -28.10
C PHE A 438 -7.68 20.75 -26.73
N ALA A 439 -8.16 21.44 -25.68
CA ALA A 439 -8.37 20.84 -24.36
C ALA A 439 -9.26 19.59 -24.43
N ALA A 440 -10.40 19.66 -25.13
CA ALA A 440 -11.30 18.51 -25.32
C ALA A 440 -10.61 17.32 -26.02
N ARG A 441 -9.77 17.57 -27.03
CA ARG A 441 -8.99 16.53 -27.71
C ARG A 441 -7.95 15.89 -26.80
N GLN A 442 -7.27 16.68 -25.95
CA GLN A 442 -6.32 16.14 -24.98
C GLN A 442 -7.04 15.33 -23.89
N THR A 443 -8.19 15.79 -23.40
CA THR A 443 -9.01 15.04 -22.43
C THR A 443 -9.48 13.71 -23.00
N GLU A 444 -9.96 13.67 -24.24
CA GLU A 444 -10.38 12.44 -24.92
C GLU A 444 -9.19 11.47 -25.13
N ARG A 445 -8.00 12.01 -25.41
CA ARG A 445 -6.77 11.25 -25.57
C ARG A 445 -6.31 10.63 -24.24
N LEU A 446 -6.33 11.42 -23.16
CA LEU A 446 -6.05 10.94 -21.80
C LEU A 446 -7.06 9.89 -21.35
N SER A 447 -8.36 10.10 -21.62
CA SER A 447 -9.40 9.11 -21.32
C SER A 447 -9.13 7.75 -22.00
N ARG A 448 -8.69 7.76 -23.26
CA ARG A 448 -8.29 6.54 -23.99
C ARG A 448 -7.03 5.89 -23.45
N THR A 449 -6.09 6.67 -22.94
CA THR A 449 -4.87 6.18 -22.29
C THR A 449 -5.21 5.50 -20.97
N LEU A 450 -5.98 6.17 -20.12
CA LEU A 450 -6.45 5.62 -18.84
C LEU A 450 -7.35 4.39 -19.02
N ALA A 451 -8.13 4.34 -20.11
CA ALA A 451 -8.99 3.19 -20.41
C ALA A 451 -8.18 1.95 -20.81
N ARG A 452 -7.05 2.12 -21.50
CA ARG A 452 -6.10 1.02 -21.79
C ARG A 452 -5.48 0.47 -20.52
N LEU A 453 -5.14 1.35 -19.58
CA LEU A 453 -4.58 0.97 -18.28
C LEU A 453 -5.60 0.34 -17.32
N GLY A 454 -6.87 0.21 -17.69
CA GLY A 454 -7.90 -0.40 -16.85
C GLY A 454 -8.25 0.39 -15.58
N LEU A 455 -7.84 1.66 -15.50
CA LEU A 455 -8.04 2.51 -14.32
C LEU A 455 -9.49 2.99 -14.24
N THR A 456 -10.06 3.01 -13.03
CA THR A 456 -11.43 3.50 -12.79
C THR A 456 -11.50 5.01 -13.07
N GLN A 457 -12.40 5.42 -13.97
CA GLN A 457 -12.55 6.82 -14.37
C GLN A 457 -13.81 7.41 -13.73
N GLU A 458 -13.64 8.32 -12.78
CA GLU A 458 -14.62 9.39 -12.64
C GLU A 458 -14.54 10.29 -13.88
N GLY A 459 -15.67 10.84 -14.32
CA GLY A 459 -15.71 11.66 -15.55
C GLY A 459 -14.59 12.71 -15.55
N LEU A 460 -13.72 12.68 -16.55
CA LEU A 460 -12.64 13.66 -16.68
C LEU A 460 -13.27 15.03 -16.98
N HIS A 461 -13.35 15.87 -15.95
CA HIS A 461 -13.87 17.23 -16.06
C HIS A 461 -12.73 18.23 -15.99
N CYS A 462 -12.73 19.18 -16.91
CA CYS A 462 -11.86 20.35 -16.79
C CYS A 462 -12.31 21.16 -15.55
N VAL A 463 -11.38 21.59 -14.70
CA VAL A 463 -11.71 22.36 -13.49
C VAL A 463 -12.37 23.69 -13.91
N PRO A 464 -13.54 24.06 -13.33
CA PRO A 464 -14.24 25.30 -13.68
C PRO A 464 -13.35 26.54 -13.52
N GLY A 465 -13.31 27.40 -14.54
CA GLY A 465 -12.49 28.63 -14.56
C GLY A 465 -11.09 28.47 -15.18
N HIS A 466 -10.69 27.25 -15.55
CA HIS A 466 -9.45 26.96 -16.27
C HIS A 466 -9.65 26.65 -17.76
N GLU A 467 -10.86 26.83 -18.29
CA GLU A 467 -11.22 26.48 -19.67
C GLU A 467 -10.60 27.41 -20.74
N ARG A 468 -10.06 28.57 -20.32
CA ARG A 468 -9.55 29.63 -21.22
C ARG A 468 -8.19 30.21 -20.82
N THR A 469 -7.60 29.74 -19.73
CA THR A 469 -6.36 30.31 -19.18
C THR A 469 -5.18 29.45 -19.63
N ILE A 470 -4.26 30.02 -20.40
CA ILE A 470 -2.99 29.35 -20.82
C ILE A 470 -2.10 29.08 -19.60
N ARG A 471 -2.31 29.83 -18.52
CA ARG A 471 -1.58 29.75 -17.26
C ARG A 471 -2.57 29.53 -16.12
N GLY A 472 -2.48 28.35 -15.51
CA GLY A 472 -3.25 27.97 -14.33
C GLY A 472 -2.40 27.01 -13.50
N ASP A 473 -2.07 27.42 -12.28
CA ASP A 473 -1.27 26.65 -11.32
C ASP A 473 0.21 26.43 -11.73
N GLU A 474 0.94 27.53 -12.01
CA GLU A 474 2.40 27.49 -12.27
C GLU A 474 3.19 26.83 -11.14
N VAL A 475 2.62 26.76 -9.93
CA VAL A 475 3.19 26.07 -8.77
C VAL A 475 3.42 24.59 -9.04
N ARG A 476 2.54 23.94 -9.83
CA ARG A 476 2.68 22.51 -10.20
C ARG A 476 3.81 22.25 -11.21
N ARG A 477 4.30 23.28 -11.90
CA ARG A 477 5.40 23.20 -12.89
C ARG A 477 6.77 23.45 -12.29
N ASP A 478 6.82 23.99 -11.07
CA ASP A 478 8.02 24.30 -10.31
C ASP A 478 8.41 23.11 -9.42
N PHE A 479 9.27 22.23 -9.94
CA PHE A 479 9.66 21.00 -9.28
C PHE A 479 10.58 21.24 -8.07
N ASP A 480 11.29 22.36 -8.03
CA ASP A 480 12.04 22.75 -6.83
C ASP A 480 11.09 23.08 -5.69
N ARG A 481 9.98 23.76 -6.01
CA ARG A 481 8.91 24.01 -5.04
C ARG A 481 8.12 22.76 -4.66
N VAL A 482 7.92 21.81 -5.58
CA VAL A 482 7.34 20.48 -5.27
C VAL A 482 8.24 19.71 -4.31
N ARG A 483 9.56 19.68 -4.54
CA ARG A 483 10.52 19.04 -3.62
C ARG A 483 10.52 19.71 -2.25
N ALA A 484 10.40 21.04 -2.21
CA ALA A 484 10.39 21.83 -0.98
C ALA A 484 9.03 21.92 -0.29
N SER A 485 7.95 21.38 -0.88
CA SER A 485 6.62 21.48 -0.29
C SER A 485 6.57 20.78 1.06
N ALA A 486 5.86 21.36 2.03
CA ALA A 486 5.64 20.67 3.30
C ALA A 486 4.94 19.32 3.04
N PRO A 487 5.27 18.25 3.79
CA PRO A 487 4.54 16.99 3.71
C PRO A 487 3.05 17.27 3.95
N GLU A 488 2.19 16.75 3.08
CA GLU A 488 0.75 16.82 3.35
C GLU A 488 0.47 15.92 4.55
N ARG A 489 0.25 16.53 5.72
CA ARG A 489 -0.19 15.78 6.90
C ARG A 489 -1.53 15.13 6.55
N SER A 490 -1.57 13.80 6.55
CA SER A 490 -2.80 13.01 6.57
C SER A 490 -3.75 13.66 7.57
N ARG A 491 -4.82 14.29 7.06
CA ARG A 491 -5.84 14.89 7.90
C ARG A 491 -6.68 13.74 8.43
N ARG A 492 -6.20 13.07 9.48
CA ARG A 492 -7.03 12.23 10.34
C ARG A 492 -8.26 13.05 10.75
N ARG A 493 -9.42 12.67 10.25
CA ARG A 493 -10.71 13.19 10.73
C ARG A 493 -11.29 12.24 11.76
#